data_AF-A0A969DUL5-F1
#
_entry.id   AF-A0A969DUL5-F1
#
_cell.length_a   1.000
_cell.length_b   1.000
_cell.length_c   1.000
_cell.angle_alpha   90.00
_cell.angle_beta   90.00
_cell.angle_gamma   90.00
#
_symmetry.space_group_name_H-M   'P 1'
#
loop_
_entity.id
_entity.type
_entity.pdbx_description
1 polymer ?
#
loop_
_entity_poly.entity_id
_entity_poly.type
_entity_poly.pdbx_seq_one_letter_code
_entity_poly.pdbx_strand_id
1 'polypeptide(L)'
;MVHDILITNIKGLVQVRESPIQKVSGKEMSYLPVLQDAFLVIADGLIHRYGSMKDLPSDVIARQTIDATGCFVFPSFVDSHTHLVFANPR
;
A
#
# COMPACT_ATOMS: atom_id res chain seq x y z
N MET A 1 5.68 -10.06 -18.70
CA MET A 1 5.89 -8.60 -18.85
C MET A 1 6.78 -8.13 -17.72
N VAL A 2 7.57 -7.07 -17.91
CA VAL A 2 8.39 -6.50 -16.82
C VAL A 2 7.58 -5.41 -16.12
N HIS A 3 7.40 -5.52 -14.81
CA HIS A 3 6.71 -4.55 -13.95
C HIS A 3 7.67 -3.43 -13.49
N ASP A 4 7.15 -2.38 -12.87
CA ASP A 4 7.97 -1.27 -12.39
C ASP A 4 8.63 -1.59 -11.05
N ILE A 5 7.81 -1.89 -10.04
CA ILE A 5 8.25 -2.12 -8.66
C ILE A 5 7.61 -3.41 -8.14
N LEU A 6 8.43 -4.25 -7.52
CA LEU A 6 7.99 -5.36 -6.67
C LEU A 6 8.47 -5.10 -5.24
N ILE A 7 7.55 -5.09 -4.28
CA ILE A 7 7.86 -5.05 -2.86
C ILE A 7 7.60 -6.44 -2.27
N THR A 8 8.59 -7.04 -1.62
CA THR A 8 8.54 -8.39 -1.04
C THR A 8 8.70 -8.37 0.47
N ASN A 9 8.36 -9.50 1.11
CA ASN A 9 8.55 -9.74 2.55
C ASN A 9 7.94 -8.65 3.43
N ILE A 10 6.83 -8.06 2.99
CA ILE A 10 6.13 -7.03 3.74
C ILE A 10 5.60 -7.67 5.01
N LYS A 11 6.04 -7.18 6.19
CA LYS A 11 5.55 -7.68 7.48
C LYS A 11 4.03 -7.57 7.57
N GLY A 12 3.49 -6.41 7.19
CA GLY A 12 2.06 -6.20 7.03
C GLY A 12 1.74 -5.16 5.96
N LEU A 13 0.96 -5.56 4.96
CA LEU A 13 0.36 -4.65 3.97
C LEU A 13 -0.97 -4.16 4.53
N VAL A 14 -1.03 -2.87 4.85
CA VAL A 14 -2.09 -2.29 5.68
C VAL A 14 -3.23 -1.75 4.81
N GLN A 15 -4.47 -1.85 5.32
CA GLN A 15 -5.70 -1.38 4.67
C GLN A 15 -6.06 -2.08 3.35
N VAL A 16 -5.65 -3.33 3.16
CA VAL A 16 -6.13 -4.16 2.05
C VAL A 16 -7.64 -4.40 2.20
N ARG A 17 -8.42 -4.08 1.15
CA ARG A 17 -9.88 -4.31 1.09
C ARG A 17 -10.26 -4.74 -0.33
N GLU A 18 -10.94 -5.87 -0.43
CA GLU A 18 -11.43 -6.41 -1.71
C GLU A 18 -12.64 -5.65 -2.25
N SER A 19 -13.44 -5.07 -1.35
CA SER A 19 -14.63 -4.29 -1.72
C SER A 19 -14.41 -2.81 -1.42
N PRO A 20 -14.76 -1.91 -2.36
CA PRO A 20 -14.66 -0.48 -2.13
C PRO A 20 -15.61 -0.07 -1.01
N ILE A 21 -15.11 0.74 -0.08
CA ILE A 21 -15.89 1.31 1.01
C ILE A 21 -15.82 2.82 0.89
N GLN A 22 -16.97 3.49 0.86
CA GLN A 22 -17.02 4.94 0.72
C GLN A 22 -16.52 5.66 1.99
N LYS A 23 -16.83 5.11 3.17
CA LYS A 23 -16.47 5.68 4.46
C LYS A 23 -16.48 4.62 5.56
N VAL A 24 -15.53 4.71 6.47
CA VAL A 24 -15.50 3.99 7.74
C VAL A 24 -15.78 4.99 8.87
N SER A 25 -16.62 4.66 9.85
CA SER A 25 -16.97 5.58 10.95
C SER A 25 -17.39 4.87 12.23
N GLY A 26 -17.23 5.55 13.37
CA GLY A 26 -17.66 5.03 14.68
C GLY A 26 -16.84 3.80 15.07
N LYS A 27 -17.51 2.75 15.56
CA LYS A 27 -16.84 1.51 15.98
C LYS A 27 -16.06 0.84 14.86
N GLU A 28 -16.47 0.99 13.61
CA GLU A 28 -15.77 0.41 12.45
C GLU A 28 -14.34 0.98 12.29
N MET A 29 -14.06 2.17 12.82
CA MET A 29 -12.71 2.76 12.77
C MET A 29 -11.69 2.01 13.64
N SER A 30 -12.14 1.16 14.58
CA SER A 30 -11.24 0.31 15.35
C SER A 30 -10.74 -0.91 14.57
N TYR A 31 -11.38 -1.22 13.43
CA TYR A 31 -11.00 -2.33 12.58
C TYR A 31 -10.05 -1.88 11.46
N LEU A 32 -8.79 -2.29 11.56
CA LEU A 32 -7.75 -2.06 10.58
C LEU A 32 -7.34 -3.39 9.92
N PRO A 33 -7.77 -3.69 8.68
CA PRO A 33 -7.36 -4.90 7.99
C PRO A 33 -5.87 -4.81 7.62
N VAL A 34 -5.14 -5.90 7.84
CA VAL A 34 -3.71 -6.02 7.51
C VAL A 34 -3.45 -7.41 6.95
N LEU A 35 -2.87 -7.47 5.75
CA LEU A 35 -2.37 -8.71 5.16
C LEU A 35 -0.93 -8.94 5.62
N GLN A 36 -0.72 -9.98 6.43
CA GLN A 36 0.62 -10.34 6.93
C GLN A 36 1.41 -11.10 5.86
N ASP A 37 2.74 -10.97 5.90
CA ASP A 37 3.67 -11.67 5.02
C ASP A 37 3.25 -11.56 3.54
N ALA A 38 3.38 -10.35 3.00
CA ALA A 38 2.76 -9.96 1.73
C ALA A 38 3.76 -9.46 0.68
N PHE A 39 3.29 -9.42 -0.57
CA PHE A 39 3.95 -8.74 -1.69
C PHE A 39 3.04 -7.67 -2.31
N LEU A 40 3.64 -6.73 -3.03
CA LEU A 40 2.95 -5.72 -3.85
C LEU A 40 3.68 -5.52 -5.18
N VAL A 41 2.98 -5.66 -6.30
CA VAL A 41 3.46 -5.40 -7.66
C VAL A 41 2.81 -4.11 -8.17
N ILE A 42 3.65 -3.21 -8.67
CA ILE A 42 3.26 -1.91 -9.22
C ILE A 42 3.67 -1.88 -10.70
N ALA A 43 2.74 -1.45 -11.56
CA ALA A 43 2.98 -1.25 -12.98
C ALA A 43 2.20 -0.01 -13.46
N ASP A 44 2.84 0.83 -14.26
CA ASP A 44 2.29 2.06 -14.83
C ASP A 44 1.73 3.02 -13.76
N GLY A 45 2.41 3.08 -12.62
CA GLY A 45 2.01 3.90 -11.47
C GLY A 45 0.77 3.38 -10.71
N LEU A 46 0.28 2.19 -11.05
CA LEU A 46 -0.90 1.57 -10.46
C LEU A 46 -0.55 0.28 -9.71
N ILE A 47 -1.37 -0.07 -8.72
CA ILE A 47 -1.30 -1.38 -8.08
C ILE A 47 -1.74 -2.42 -9.11
N HIS A 48 -0.82 -3.28 -9.52
CA HIS A 48 -1.07 -4.35 -10.49
C HIS A 48 -1.55 -5.63 -9.80
N ARG A 49 -0.92 -6.00 -8.69
CA ARG A 49 -1.24 -7.20 -7.89
C ARG A 49 -0.71 -7.07 -6.48
N TYR A 50 -1.40 -7.65 -5.51
CA TYR A 50 -0.88 -7.89 -4.17
C TYR A 50 -1.33 -9.28 -3.70
N GLY A 51 -0.71 -9.79 -2.65
CA GLY A 51 -1.08 -11.09 -2.08
C GLY A 51 -0.13 -11.52 -0.97
N SER A 52 -0.34 -12.71 -0.41
CA SER A 52 0.63 -13.30 0.51
C SER A 52 1.90 -13.69 -0.25
N MET A 53 3.06 -13.61 0.39
CA MET A 53 4.36 -14.00 -0.19
C MET A 53 4.36 -15.43 -0.74
N LYS A 54 3.61 -16.35 -0.13
CA LYS A 54 3.47 -17.72 -0.63
C LYS A 54 2.78 -17.81 -2.00
N ASP A 55 1.98 -16.80 -2.34
CA ASP A 55 1.20 -16.72 -3.58
C ASP A 55 1.89 -15.83 -4.63
N LEU A 56 3.12 -15.36 -4.36
CA LEU A 56 3.92 -14.59 -5.30
C LEU A 56 4.33 -15.49 -6.49
N PRO A 57 3.91 -15.19 -7.73
CA PRO A 57 4.32 -15.98 -8.88
C PRO A 57 5.83 -15.87 -9.12
N SER A 58 6.47 -16.99 -9.43
CA SER A 58 7.93 -17.07 -9.64
C SER A 58 8.41 -16.37 -10.91
N ASP A 59 7.49 -16.05 -11.82
CA ASP A 59 7.74 -15.37 -13.10
C ASP A 59 7.54 -13.85 -13.03
N VAL A 60 7.25 -13.28 -11.85
CA VAL A 60 7.19 -11.83 -11.66
C VAL A 60 8.60 -11.24 -11.81
N ILE A 61 8.77 -10.38 -12.82
CA ILE A 61 9.99 -9.61 -13.06
C ILE A 61 9.65 -8.13 -12.91
N ALA A 62 10.41 -7.39 -12.10
CA ALA A 62 10.26 -5.95 -11.93
C ALA A 62 11.59 -5.22 -12.18
N ARG A 63 11.52 -3.94 -12.61
CA ARG A 63 12.69 -3.08 -12.77
C ARG A 63 13.35 -2.76 -11.43
N GLN A 64 12.56 -2.68 -10.36
CA GLN A 64 13.01 -2.46 -9.01
C GLN A 64 12.37 -3.48 -8.06
N THR A 65 13.18 -4.09 -7.20
CA THR A 65 12.69 -4.93 -6.10
C THR A 65 13.08 -4.31 -4.77
N ILE A 66 12.13 -4.22 -3.84
CA ILE A 66 12.31 -3.68 -2.49
C ILE A 66 12.00 -4.79 -1.48
N ASP A 67 12.99 -5.15 -0.67
CA ASP A 67 12.79 -6.06 0.46
C ASP A 67 12.29 -5.26 1.68
N ALA A 68 11.05 -5.52 2.10
CA ALA A 68 10.39 -4.86 3.22
C ALA A 68 10.38 -5.72 4.49
N THR A 69 11.35 -6.64 4.64
CA THR A 69 11.48 -7.49 5.83
C THR A 69 11.42 -6.68 7.11
N GLY A 70 10.48 -7.02 7.99
CA GLY A 70 10.24 -6.33 9.27
C GLY A 70 9.51 -4.98 9.16
N CYS A 71 9.30 -4.47 7.95
CA CYS A 71 8.63 -3.21 7.68
C CYS A 71 7.15 -3.40 7.31
N PHE A 72 6.33 -2.41 7.66
CA PHE A 72 4.94 -2.32 7.21
C PHE A 72 4.84 -1.41 5.98
N VAL A 73 3.91 -1.73 5.08
CA VAL A 73 3.57 -0.88 3.94
C VAL A 73 2.16 -0.35 4.13
N PHE A 74 2.03 0.97 4.16
CA PHE A 74 0.77 1.68 4.30
C PHE A 74 0.41 2.40 3.00
N PRO A 75 -0.88 2.62 2.72
CA PRO A 75 -1.29 3.70 1.84
C PRO A 75 -0.72 5.03 2.38
N SER A 76 -0.43 5.96 1.48
CA SER A 76 -0.03 7.31 1.91
C SER A 76 -1.15 7.99 2.68
N PHE A 77 -0.78 8.86 3.62
CA PHE A 77 -1.75 9.72 4.29
C PHE A 77 -2.35 10.73 3.31
N VAL A 78 -3.64 11.03 3.50
CA VAL A 78 -4.34 12.11 2.82
C VAL A 78 -4.46 13.28 3.80
N ASP A 79 -3.81 14.39 3.47
CA ASP A 79 -4.02 15.64 4.19
C ASP A 79 -5.29 16.30 3.68
N SER A 80 -6.37 16.18 4.46
CA SER A 80 -7.70 16.65 4.06
C SER A 80 -7.90 18.15 4.24
N HIS A 81 -7.01 18.83 4.98
CA HIS A 81 -7.15 20.25 5.26
C HIS A 81 -5.79 20.91 5.46
N THR A 82 -5.37 21.65 4.44
CA THR A 82 -4.12 22.41 4.46
C THR A 82 -4.32 23.82 3.93
N HIS A 83 -3.68 24.79 4.55
CA HIS A 83 -3.57 26.15 4.02
C HIS A 83 -2.25 26.27 3.26
N LEU A 84 -2.16 25.61 2.10
CA LEU A 84 -0.91 25.45 1.35
C LEU A 84 -0.25 26.80 1.02
N VAL A 85 -1.05 27.78 0.61
CA VAL A 85 -0.60 29.16 0.41
C VAL A 85 -1.03 29.99 1.62
N PHE A 86 -0.10 30.26 2.51
CA PHE A 86 -0.26 31.17 3.64
C PHE A 86 0.65 32.38 3.42
N ALA A 87 0.07 33.57 3.28
CA ALA A 87 0.85 34.80 3.34
C ALA A 87 1.30 34.97 4.80
N ASN A 88 2.61 35.01 5.02
CA ASN A 88 3.23 35.21 6.33
C ASN A 88 2.51 36.34 7.10
N PRO A 89 2.35 36.26 8.44
CA PRO A 89 1.72 37.33 9.21
C PRO A 89 2.53 38.61 9.00
N ARG A 90 1.85 39.71 8.66
CA ARG A 90 2.44 41.05 8.59
C ARG A 90 2.41 41.69 9.97
#